data_AF-A0A4R4X0M1-F1
#
_entry.id   AF-A0A4R4X0M1-F1
#
_cell.length_a   1.000
_cell.length_b   1.000
_cell.length_c   1.000
_cell.angle_alpha   90.00
_cell.angle_beta   90.00
_cell.angle_gamma   90.00
#
_symmetry.space_group_name_H-M   'P 1'
#
loop_
_entity.id
_entity.type
_entity.pdbx_description
1 polymer ?
#
loop_
_entity_poly.entity_id
_entity_poly.type
_entity_poly.pdbx_seq_one_letter_code
_entity_poly.pdbx_strand_id
1 'polypeptide(L)' 'MSTVAQQPTAEDEVVRLCQELIRIDTSNPGDHSGPGERVAAEYVAERLAEVGLEARIFESHPGRASLVARIEGE' A
#
# COMPACT_ATOMS: atom_id res chain seq x y z
N MET A 1 19.30 -30.20 17.61
CA MET A 1 18.57 -30.14 16.33
C MET A 1 18.29 -28.67 16.05
N SER A 2 18.92 -28.10 15.03
CA SER A 2 18.69 -26.69 14.65
C SER A 2 17.49 -26.65 13.71
N THR A 3 16.40 -26.03 14.13
CA THR A 3 15.25 -25.76 13.29
C THR A 3 15.62 -24.66 12.31
N VAL A 4 15.71 -24.98 11.01
CA VAL A 4 15.81 -23.96 9.97
C VAL A 4 14.44 -23.28 9.91
N ALA A 5 14.38 -21.98 10.13
CA ALA A 5 13.15 -21.22 9.91
C ALA A 5 12.77 -21.33 8.43
N GLN A 6 11.53 -21.72 8.16
CA GLN A 6 10.99 -21.75 6.81
C GLN A 6 11.04 -20.32 6.25
N GLN A 7 11.63 -20.13 5.07
CA GLN A 7 11.57 -18.83 4.40
C GLN A 7 10.12 -18.57 3.96
N PRO A 8 9.62 -17.33 4.13
CA PRO A 8 8.27 -16.97 3.70
C PRO A 8 8.13 -17.15 2.19
N THR A 9 6.96 -17.64 1.75
CA THR A 9 6.63 -17.74 0.33
C THR A 9 6.14 -16.39 -0.21
N ALA A 10 5.97 -16.29 -1.53
CA ALA A 10 5.36 -15.11 -2.14
C ALA A 10 3.90 -14.92 -1.68
N GLU A 11 3.16 -16.02 -1.48
CA GLU A 11 1.80 -16.00 -0.94
C GLU A 11 1.77 -15.47 0.50
N ASP A 12 2.73 -15.86 1.34
CA ASP A 12 2.86 -15.33 2.71
C ASP A 12 3.09 -13.81 2.68
N GLU A 13 3.91 -13.33 1.74
CA GLU A 13 4.16 -11.90 1.55
C GLU A 13 2.91 -11.16 1.06
N VAL A 14 2.18 -11.69 0.08
CA VAL A 14 0.91 -11.10 -0.39
C VAL A 14 -0.09 -11.01 0.75
N VAL A 15 -0.25 -12.07 1.55
CA VAL A 15 -1.13 -12.07 2.71
C VAL A 15 -0.73 -11.00 3.71
N ARG A 16 0.57 -10.89 4.02
CA ARG A 16 1.09 -9.86 4.93
C ARG A 16 0.79 -8.45 4.41
N LEU A 17 1.11 -8.15 3.15
CA LEU A 17 0.87 -6.84 2.54
C LEU A 17 -0.61 -6.45 2.55
N CYS A 18 -1.49 -7.39 2.21
CA CYS A 18 -2.94 -7.19 2.26
C CYS A 18 -3.43 -6.95 3.70
N GLN A 19 -2.94 -7.73 4.67
CA GLN A 19 -3.32 -7.54 6.07
C GLN A 19 -2.84 -6.19 6.61
N GLU A 20 -1.63 -5.75 6.27
CA GLU A 20 -1.10 -4.44 6.62
C GLU A 20 -1.96 -3.32 6.01
N LEU A 21 -2.32 -3.43 4.73
CA LEU A 21 -3.18 -2.44 4.04
C LEU A 21 -4.60 -2.38 4.62
N ILE A 22 -5.24 -3.52 4.90
CA ILE A 22 -6.60 -3.59 5.47
C ILE A 22 -6.68 -2.95 6.86
N ARG A 23 -5.59 -2.96 7.64
CA ARG A 23 -5.54 -2.33 8.97
C ARG A 23 -5.51 -0.80 8.90
N ILE A 24 -5.22 -0.23 7.74
CA ILE A 24 -5.32 1.22 7.52
C ILE A 24 -6.79 1.54 7.29
N ASP A 25 -7.41 2.25 8.23
CA ASP A 25 -8.80 2.67 8.09
C ASP A 25 -8.93 3.74 7.01
N THR A 26 -9.41 3.33 5.83
CA THR A 26 -9.74 4.21 4.71
C THR A 26 -11.25 4.27 4.47
N SER A 27 -12.06 4.09 5.51
CA SER A 27 -13.53 4.10 5.38
C SER A 27 -14.02 5.42 4.79
N ASN A 28 -14.82 5.34 3.72
CA ASN A 28 -15.37 6.51 3.03
C ASN A 28 -16.91 6.58 3.21
N PRO A 29 -17.42 7.41 4.13
CA PRO A 29 -18.86 7.61 4.34
C PRO A 29 -19.57 8.41 3.24
N GLY A 30 -18.85 8.93 2.25
CA GLY A 30 -19.41 9.67 1.11
C GLY A 30 -19.52 11.19 1.31
N ASP A 31 -19.21 11.71 2.49
CA ASP A 31 -19.29 13.14 2.84
C ASP A 31 -17.94 13.75 3.25
N HIS A 32 -16.83 13.04 2.98
CA HIS A 32 -15.46 13.42 3.33
C HIS A 32 -15.15 13.47 4.84
N SER A 33 -16.01 12.92 5.70
CA SER A 33 -15.75 12.83 7.14
C SER A 33 -14.87 11.65 7.56
N GLY A 34 -14.61 10.71 6.66
CA GLY A 34 -13.76 9.55 6.90
C GLY A 34 -12.27 9.89 7.06
N PRO A 35 -11.43 8.97 7.55
CA PRO A 35 -10.01 9.22 7.78
C PRO A 35 -9.21 9.54 6.49
N GLY A 36 -9.74 9.14 5.33
CA GLY A 36 -9.12 9.36 4.03
C GLY A 36 -8.14 8.25 3.62
N GLU A 37 -7.72 8.29 2.36
CA GLU A 37 -6.89 7.26 1.73
C GLU A 37 -5.38 7.59 1.77
N ARG A 38 -4.99 8.77 2.27
CA ARG A 38 -3.60 9.27 2.22
C ARG A 38 -2.59 8.31 2.83
N VAL A 39 -2.86 7.78 4.03
CA VAL A 39 -1.95 6.85 4.72
C VAL A 39 -1.78 5.54 3.94
N ALA A 40 -2.86 5.01 3.36
CA ALA A 40 -2.80 3.82 2.53
C ALA A 40 -2.01 4.06 1.24
N ALA A 41 -2.19 5.22 0.61
CA ALA A 41 -1.42 5.61 -0.57
C ALA A 41 0.09 5.72 -0.25
N GLU A 42 0.47 6.30 0.89
CA GLU A 42 1.86 6.39 1.32
C GLU A 42 2.47 5.01 1.61
N TYR A 43 1.74 4.13 2.28
CA TYR A 43 2.18 2.76 2.51
C TYR A 43 2.47 2.02 1.19
N VAL A 44 1.57 2.13 0.20
CA VAL A 44 1.78 1.50 -1.11
C VAL A 44 2.96 2.14 -1.85
N ALA A 45 3.13 3.47 -1.77
CA ALA A 45 4.29 4.16 -2.36
C ALA A 45 5.61 3.66 -1.77
N GLU A 46 5.67 3.44 -0.46
CA GLU A 46 6.86 2.94 0.23
C GLU A 46 7.22 1.52 -0.24
N ARG A 47 6.24 0.61 -0.32
CA ARG A 47 6.46 -0.76 -0.82
C ARG A 47 6.89 -0.79 -2.29
N LEU A 48 6.38 0.12 -3.12
CA LEU A 48 6.82 0.26 -4.51
C LEU A 48 8.26 0.81 -4.61
N ALA A 49 8.61 1.78 -3.76
CA ALA A 49 9.95 2.34 -3.72
C ALA A 49 11.02 1.30 -3.30
N GLU A 50 10.68 0.37 -2.41
CA GLU A 50 11.56 -0.75 -2.01
C GLU A 50 12.03 -1.61 -3.19
N VAL A 51 11.22 -1.69 -4.25
CA VAL A 51 11.52 -2.43 -5.49
C VAL A 51 11.92 -1.52 -6.66
N GLY A 52 12.17 -0.24 -6.40
CA GLY A 52 12.66 0.72 -7.40
C GLY A 52 11.56 1.34 -8.28
N LEU A 53 10.29 1.22 -7.92
CA LEU A 53 9.18 1.85 -8.64
C LEU A 53 8.79 3.17 -7.97
N GLU A 54 8.98 4.27 -8.71
CA GLU A 54 8.52 5.58 -8.26
C GLU A 54 7.00 5.73 -8.44
N ALA A 55 6.33 6.22 -7.39
CA ALA A 55 4.91 6.51 -7.41
C ALA A 55 4.65 7.99 -7.07
N ARG A 56 3.61 8.55 -7.68
CA ARG A 56 3.13 9.92 -7.41
C ARG A 56 1.78 9.86 -6.74
N ILE A 57 1.59 10.68 -5.71
CA ILE A 57 0.31 10.81 -5.01
C ILE A 57 -0.34 12.13 -5.39
N PHE A 58 -1.63 12.08 -5.71
CA PHE A 58 -2.47 13.23 -6.04
C PHE A 58 -3.63 13.30 -5.04
N GLU A 59 -3.97 14.51 -4.60
CA GLU A 59 -5.10 14.75 -3.71
C GLU A 59 -6.11 15.68 -4.40
N SER A 60 -7.33 15.16 -4.61
CA SER A 60 -8.44 15.97 -5.14
C SER A 60 -9.14 16.81 -4.06
N HIS A 61 -9.00 16.38 -2.82
CA HIS A 61 -9.41 17.01 -1.58
C HIS A 61 -8.42 16.54 -0.50
N PRO A 62 -8.11 17.32 0.55
CA PRO A 62 -7.27 16.84 1.65
C PRO A 62 -7.70 15.46 2.14
N GLY A 63 -6.75 14.52 2.18
CA GLY A 63 -6.98 13.12 2.58
C GLY A 63 -7.46 12.20 1.46
N ARG A 64 -8.01 12.74 0.36
CA ARG A 64 -8.52 11.96 -0.78
C ARG A 64 -7.46 11.69 -1.82
N ALA A 65 -6.58 10.76 -1.46
CA ALA A 65 -5.40 10.43 -2.23
C ALA A 65 -5.67 9.41 -3.34
N SER A 66 -5.02 9.60 -4.49
CA SER A 66 -4.82 8.59 -5.53
C SER A 66 -3.33 8.41 -5.76
N LEU A 67 -2.87 7.16 -5.83
CA LEU A 67 -1.49 6.82 -6.15
C LEU A 67 -1.40 6.35 -7.60
N VAL A 68 -0.40 6.85 -8.33
CA VAL A 68 -0.11 6.44 -9.70
C VAL A 68 1.38 6.15 -9.82
N ALA A 69 1.71 4.92 -10.22
CA ALA A 69 3.06 4.51 -10.61
C ALA A 69 3.07 4.17 -12.10
N ARG A 70 4.23 4.32 -12.75
CA ARG A 70 4.43 3.95 -14.15
C ARG A 70 5.49 2.87 -14.26
N ILE A 71 5.14 1.79 -14.92
CA ILE A 71 6.08 0.75 -15.37
C ILE A 71 6.22 0.93 -16.88
N GLU A 72 7.46 1.08 -17.36
CA GLU A 72 7.71 1.17 -18.80
C GLU A 72 7.42 -0.17 -19.47
N GLY A 73 6.85 -0.13 -20.67
CA GLY A 73 6.65 -1.33 -21.47
C GLY A 73 7.95 -1.79 -22.11
N GLU A 74 7.92 -2.99 -22.68
CA GLU A 74 8.99 -3.54 -23.54
C GLU A 74 8.96 -2.95 -24.96
#